data_AF-A0A1Q5XD73-F1
#
_entry.id   AF-A0A1Q5XD73-F1
#
_cell.length_a   1.000
_cell.length_b   1.000
_cell.length_c   1.000
_cell.angle_alpha   90.00
_cell.angle_beta   90.00
_cell.angle_gamma   90.00
#
_symmetry.space_group_name_H-M   'P 1'
#
loop_
_entity.id
_entity.type
_entity.pdbx_description
1 polymer ?
#
loop_
_entity_poly.entity_id
_entity_poly.type
_entity_poly.pdbx_seq_one_letter_code
_entity_poly.pdbx_strand_id
1 'polypeptide(L)' 'MGEYFECELKLNDKDETFVAMINLKILPRIGEHIGTIVKGSMHRFKVTDIWHWAGDKKTGHRITIYVNHTGK' A
#
# COMPACT_ATOMS: atom_id res chain seq x y z
N MET A 1 16.79 -2.11 -15.28
CA MET A 1 16.43 -1.83 -13.87
C MET A 1 14.93 -1.64 -13.85
N GLY A 2 14.18 -2.47 -13.10
CA GLY A 2 12.72 -2.38 -13.07
C GLY A 2 12.29 -1.20 -12.21
N GLU A 3 11.37 -0.39 -12.71
CA GLU A 3 10.76 0.69 -11.94
C GLU A 3 10.00 0.07 -10.76
N TYR A 4 10.33 0.48 -9.54
CA TYR A 4 9.56 0.15 -8.35
C TYR A 4 8.52 1.25 -8.14
N PHE A 5 7.31 0.85 -7.76
CA PHE A 5 6.26 1.75 -7.34
C PHE A 5 6.42 2.03 -5.85
N GLU A 6 6.66 3.28 -5.50
CA GLU A 6 6.56 3.74 -4.12
C GLU A 6 5.08 3.89 -3.76
N CYS A 7 4.63 3.07 -2.81
CA CYS A 7 3.22 2.95 -2.44
C CYS A 7 3.04 3.26 -0.95
N GLU A 8 2.04 4.06 -0.65
CA GLU A 8 1.57 4.33 0.70
C GLU A 8 0.55 3.27 1.12
N LEU A 9 0.80 2.57 2.22
CA LEU A 9 -0.14 1.62 2.79
C LEU A 9 -0.98 2.31 3.87
N LYS A 10 -2.31 2.22 3.75
CA LYS A 10 -3.26 2.75 4.73
C LYS A 10 -4.28 1.69 5.14
N LEU A 11 -4.73 1.74 6.39
CA LEU A 11 -5.87 0.94 6.82
C LEU A 11 -7.15 1.50 6.19
N ASN A 12 -8.03 0.60 5.77
CA ASN A 12 -9.38 0.97 5.32
C ASN A 12 -10.31 1.15 6.52
N ASP A 13 -9.99 2.14 7.36
CA ASP A 13 -10.80 2.60 8.48
C ASP A 13 -11.31 4.03 8.24
N LYS A 14 -12.09 4.58 9.18
CA LYS A 14 -12.69 5.91 9.03
C LYS A 14 -11.66 7.04 8.89
N ASP A 15 -10.46 6.83 9.42
CA ASP A 15 -9.40 7.85 9.51
C ASP A 15 -8.30 7.63 8.45
N GLU A 16 -8.44 6.60 7.61
CA GLU A 16 -7.43 6.13 6.67
C GLU A 16 -6.03 6.02 7.29
N THR A 17 -5.92 5.28 8.39
CA THR A 17 -4.70 5.26 9.21
C THR A 17 -3.47 4.83 8.40
N PHE A 18 -2.43 5.67 8.35
CA PHE A 18 -1.15 5.34 7.72
C PHE A 18 -0.47 4.14 8.42
N VAL A 19 0.03 3.19 7.62
CA VAL A 19 0.72 1.99 8.09
C VAL A 19 2.22 2.09 7.80
N ALA A 20 2.58 2.20 6.52
CA ALA A 20 3.97 2.22 6.06
C ALA A 20 4.09 2.69 4.61
N MET A 21 5.29 3.11 4.21
CA MET A 21 5.67 3.23 2.80
C MET A 21 6.33 1.92 2.34
N ILE A 22 5.90 1.36 1.21
CA ILE A 22 6.47 0.14 0.64
C ILE A 22 6.84 0.35 -0.82
N ASN A 23 7.88 -0.35 -1.27
CA ASN A 23 8.30 -0.36 -2.67
C ASN A 23 7.89 -1.69 -3.30
N LEU A 24 7.06 -1.63 -4.34
CA LEU A 24 6.53 -2.81 -5.01
C LEU A 24 6.98 -2.83 -6.46
N LYS A 25 7.43 -4.00 -6.93
CA LYS A 25 7.74 -4.19 -8.36
C LYS A 25 6.47 -4.37 -9.20
N ILE A 26 5.42 -4.91 -8.59
CA ILE A 26 4.13 -5.18 -9.21
C ILE A 26 3.06 -4.75 -8.20
N LEU A 27 2.07 -3.98 -8.66
CA LEU A 27 0.93 -3.63 -7.81
C LEU A 27 0.06 -4.87 -7.60
N PRO A 28 -0.35 -5.15 -6.35
CA PRO A 28 -1.22 -6.26 -6.03
C PRO A 28 -2.61 -6.04 -6.61
N ARG A 29 -3.44 -7.07 -6.57
CA ARG A 29 -4.87 -6.97 -6.91
C ARG A 29 -5.71 -6.84 -5.64
N ILE A 30 -6.91 -6.28 -5.79
CA ILE A 30 -7.91 -6.29 -4.72
C ILE A 30 -8.17 -7.74 -4.29
N GLY A 31 -8.16 -7.97 -2.97
CA GLY A 31 -8.30 -9.29 -2.36
C GLY A 31 -6.99 -10.05 -2.13
N GLU A 32 -5.88 -9.63 -2.74
CA GLU A 32 -4.55 -10.19 -2.44
C GLU A 32 -4.00 -9.71 -1.10
N HIS A 33 -2.85 -10.25 -0.71
CA HIS A 33 -2.26 -9.96 0.59
C HIS A 33 -0.87 -9.33 0.44
N ILE A 34 -0.60 -8.34 1.28
CA ILE A 34 0.72 -7.70 1.43
C ILE A 34 1.25 -8.07 2.81
N GLY A 35 2.46 -8.63 2.83
CA GLY A 35 3.24 -8.80 4.05
C GLY A 35 4.24 -7.66 4.18
N THR A 36 4.25 -6.95 5.30
CA THR A 36 5.28 -5.92 5.57
C THR A 36 5.62 -5.86 7.06
N ILE A 37 6.81 -5.37 7.37
CA ILE A 37 7.25 -5.20 8.75
C ILE A 37 6.79 -3.83 9.24
N VAL A 38 5.94 -3.83 10.26
CA VAL A 38 5.47 -2.62 10.95
C VAL A 38 5.94 -2.70 12.40
N LYS A 39 6.66 -1.67 12.86
CA LYS A 39 7.19 -1.62 14.25
C LYS A 39 7.97 -2.88 14.65
N GLY A 40 8.73 -3.46 13.72
CA GLY A 40 9.57 -4.64 13.96
C GLY A 40 8.83 -5.99 13.95
N SER A 41 7.51 -6.01 13.73
CA SER A 41 6.72 -7.23 13.58
C SER A 41 6.25 -7.40 12.14
N MET A 42 6.23 -8.64 11.66
CA MET A 42 5.66 -8.96 10.34
C MET A 42 4.13 -8.91 10.45
N HIS A 43 3.50 -8.09 9.62
CA HIS A 43 2.05 -8.00 9.51
C HIS A 43 1.62 -8.41 8.11
N ARG A 44 0.50 -9.15 8.05
CA ARG A 44 -0.18 -9.48 6.80
C ARG A 44 -1.46 -8.68 6.70
N PHE A 45 -1.65 -8.07 5.56
CA PHE A 45 -2.80 -7.23 5.26
C PHE A 45 -3.47 -7.69 3.97
N LYS A 46 -4.80 -7.62 3.89
CA LYS A 46 -5.56 -7.88 2.68
C LYS A 46 -5.86 -6.57 1.98
N VAL A 47 -5.54 -6.48 0.70
CA VAL A 47 -5.82 -5.31 -0.13
C VAL A 47 -7.32 -5.20 -0.36
N THR A 48 -7.89 -4.04 -0.05
CA THR A 48 -9.29 -3.73 -0.33
C THR A 48 -9.42 -2.84 -1.54
N ASP A 49 -8.54 -1.84 -1.67
CA ASP A 49 -8.62 -0.82 -2.72
C ASP A 49 -7.23 -0.32 -3.09
N ILE A 50 -7.08 0.17 -4.31
CA ILE A 50 -5.84 0.78 -4.81
C ILE A 50 -6.20 2.06 -5.53
N TRP A 51 -5.64 3.17 -5.06
CA TRP A 51 -5.85 4.49 -5.62
C TRP A 51 -4.55 4.95 -6.23
N HIS A 52 -4.60 5.34 -7.50
CA HIS A 52 -3.46 5.87 -8.23
C HIS A 52 -3.79 7.26 -8.72
N TRP A 53 -3.11 8.25 -8.14
CA TRP A 53 -3.15 9.62 -8.65
C TRP A 53 -1.96 9.81 -9.57
N ALA A 54 -2.25 9.87 -10.87
CA ALA A 54 -1.29 10.31 -11.87
C ALA A 54 -1.18 11.85 -11.78
N GLY A 55 -0.17 12.32 -11.06
CA GLY A 55 0.27 13.71 -11.15
C GLY A 55 0.91 14.01 -12.51
N ASP A 56 1.10 15.29 -12.80
CA ASP A 56 1.99 15.73 -13.87
C ASP A 56 3.47 15.47 -13.51
N LYS A 57 4.39 15.68 -14.47
CA LYS A 57 5.85 15.44 -14.27
C LYS A 57 6.48 16.18 -13.07
N LYS A 58 5.77 17.11 -12.44
CA LYS A 58 6.22 17.88 -11.27
C LYS A 58 5.63 17.39 -9.95
N THR A 59 4.43 16.81 -9.96
CA THR A 59 3.68 16.45 -8.74
C THR A 59 3.87 15.00 -8.29
N GLY A 60 4.52 14.17 -9.10
CA GLY A 60 4.85 12.78 -8.77
C GLY A 60 3.62 11.87 -8.81
N HIS A 61 3.84 10.59 -9.13
CA HIS A 61 2.78 9.59 -9.02
C HIS A 61 2.61 9.22 -7.55
N ARG A 62 1.37 9.30 -7.04
CA ARG A 62 1.05 8.78 -5.70
C ARG A 62 0.19 7.53 -5.85
N ILE A 63 0.60 6.45 -5.20
CA ILE A 63 -0.17 5.22 -5.13
C ILE A 63 -0.47 4.96 -3.66
N THR A 64 -1.75 4.92 -3.30
CA THR A 64 -2.19 4.53 -1.96
C THR A 64 -2.92 3.20 -2.07
N ILE A 65 -2.50 2.24 -1.26
CA ILE A 65 -3.10 0.91 -1.17
C ILE A 65 -3.81 0.82 0.18
N TYR A 66 -5.12 0.67 0.12
CA TYR A 66 -5.95 0.47 1.29
C TYR A 66 -6.01 -1.01 1.63
N VAL A 67 -5.83 -1.31 2.91
CA VAL A 67 -5.73 -2.67 3.39
C VAL A 67 -6.50 -2.89 4.69
N ASN A 68 -6.88 -4.14 4.95
CA ASN A 68 -7.44 -4.60 6.21
C ASN A 68 -6.52 -5.61 6.89
N HIS A 69 -6.56 -5.65 8.22
CA HIS A 69 -5.91 -6.72 8.97
C HIS A 69 -6.56 -8.07 8.67
N THR A 70 -5.76 -9.11 8.46
CA THR A 70 -6.25 -10.47 8.21
C THR A 70 -6.27 -11.36 9.46
N GLY A 71 -6.23 -10.77 10.66
CA GLY A 71 -6.00 -11.52 11.91
C GLY A 71 -4.50 -11.79 12.16
N LYS A 72 -4.17 -12.22 13.38
CA LYS A 72 -2.83 -12.64 13.80
C LYS A 72 -2.42 -13.96 13.15
#